data_AF-K3UYC6-F1
#
_entry.id   AF-K3UYC6-F1
#
_cell.length_a   1.000
_cell.length_b   1.000
_cell.length_c   1.000
_cell.angle_alpha   90.00
_cell.angle_beta   90.00
_cell.angle_gamma   90.00
#
_symmetry.space_group_name_H-M   'P 1'
#
loop_
_entity.id
_entity.type
_entity.pdbx_description
1 polymer ?
#
loop_
_entity_poly.entity_id
_entity_poly.type
_entity_poly.pdbx_seq_one_letter_code
_entity_poly.pdbx_strand_id
1 'polypeptide(L)'
;MDSQQSDYEYRVFLAVNDVENIGLRASARKHSIKISTLKDRCAGAHDITTAHRGELSLTPEQEDDLVNYIIEREKAFQPLTRSDIRGFAQQLSEVNGQISYIGKNWVDRFFTRHSSIEKKPTKVYEAARKRAVTRKSLSDYYEGLQWVVDNKNITRANTYNVDENGMQLGETRAGIVAGTVMTTRSEVIKTDNSTWASVIECISAGSRRLTPVVIFTGKNL
;
A
#
# COMPACT_ATOMS: atom_id res chain seq x y z
N MET A 1 2.85 7.73 -17.02
CA MET A 1 2.27 7.79 -18.38
C MET A 1 1.71 9.17 -18.71
N ASP A 2 1.86 10.18 -17.84
CA ASP A 2 1.23 11.50 -18.02
C ASP A 2 1.91 12.44 -19.03
N SER A 3 3.15 12.19 -19.44
CA SER A 3 3.90 13.12 -20.29
C SER A 3 3.44 13.15 -21.75
N GLN A 4 3.04 12.01 -22.32
CA GLN A 4 2.66 11.93 -23.74
C GLN A 4 1.24 12.43 -24.02
N GLN A 5 0.32 12.23 -23.07
CA GLN A 5 -1.06 12.74 -23.19
C GLN A 5 -1.11 14.26 -23.00
N SER A 6 -0.30 14.79 -22.08
CA SER A 6 -0.09 16.22 -21.87
C SER A 6 0.48 16.89 -23.14
N ASP A 7 1.46 16.27 -23.79
CA ASP A 7 2.06 16.77 -25.05
C ASP A 7 1.06 16.78 -26.22
N TYR A 8 0.21 15.75 -26.36
CA TYR A 8 -0.78 15.70 -27.44
C TYR A 8 -1.87 16.76 -27.29
N GLU A 9 -2.48 16.89 -26.10
CA GLU A 9 -3.53 17.90 -25.87
C GLU A 9 -2.99 19.33 -25.94
N TYR A 10 -1.73 19.54 -25.54
CA TYR A 10 -1.05 20.83 -25.72
C TYR A 10 -0.90 21.20 -27.20
N ARG A 11 -0.51 20.26 -28.07
CA ARG A 11 -0.50 20.49 -29.53
C ARG A 11 -1.88 20.80 -30.08
N VAL A 12 -2.92 20.14 -29.57
CA VAL A 12 -4.32 20.40 -29.98
C VAL A 12 -4.73 21.82 -29.61
N PHE A 13 -4.39 22.29 -28.42
CA PHE A 13 -4.63 23.68 -28.01
C PHE A 13 -3.94 24.69 -28.93
N LEU A 14 -2.65 24.48 -29.23
CA LEU A 14 -1.90 25.34 -30.17
C LEU A 14 -2.52 25.32 -31.58
N ALA A 15 -2.98 24.16 -32.04
CA ALA A 15 -3.60 24.03 -33.34
C ALA A 15 -4.94 24.77 -33.43
N VAL A 16 -5.78 24.73 -32.39
CA VAL A 16 -7.06 25.45 -32.36
C VAL A 16 -6.83 26.97 -32.49
N ASN A 17 -5.86 27.52 -31.75
CA ASN A 17 -5.52 28.96 -31.82
C ASN A 17 -4.95 29.37 -33.20
N ASP A 18 -4.19 28.48 -33.84
CA ASP A 18 -3.61 28.74 -35.17
C ASP A 18 -4.64 28.67 -36.32
N VAL A 19 -5.83 28.10 -36.10
CA VAL A 19 -6.85 27.95 -37.15
C VAL A 19 -7.31 29.30 -37.70
N GLU A 20 -7.42 30.32 -36.85
CA GLU A 20 -7.82 31.67 -37.26
C GLU A 20 -6.78 32.34 -38.16
N ASN A 21 -5.49 31.99 -37.99
CA ASN A 21 -4.38 32.63 -38.68
C ASN A 21 -4.00 31.94 -40.00
N ILE A 22 -3.96 30.60 -40.01
CA ILE A 22 -3.44 29.82 -41.16
C ILE A 22 -4.48 28.86 -41.75
N GLY A 23 -5.68 28.77 -41.17
CA GLY A 23 -6.77 27.94 -41.65
C GLY A 23 -6.65 26.46 -41.21
N LEU A 24 -7.81 25.79 -41.15
CA LEU A 24 -7.99 24.47 -40.55
C LEU A 24 -7.01 23.40 -41.06
N ARG A 25 -6.86 23.28 -42.39
CA ARG A 25 -6.01 22.23 -43.00
C ARG A 25 -4.51 22.50 -42.81
N ALA A 26 -4.09 23.76 -42.82
CA ALA A 26 -2.69 24.11 -42.64
C ALA A 26 -2.28 23.98 -41.18
N SER A 27 -3.15 24.41 -40.24
CA SER A 27 -2.94 24.23 -38.80
C SER A 27 -2.85 22.75 -38.43
N ALA A 28 -3.79 21.92 -38.93
CA ALA A 28 -3.76 20.46 -38.71
C ALA A 28 -2.44 19.81 -39.16
N ARG A 29 -1.90 20.21 -40.32
CA ARG A 29 -0.61 19.70 -40.81
C ARG A 29 0.57 20.21 -39.98
N LYS A 30 0.58 21.51 -39.65
CA LYS A 30 1.65 22.15 -38.86
C LYS A 30 1.83 21.47 -37.51
N HIS A 31 0.72 21.12 -36.85
CA HIS A 31 0.73 20.53 -35.51
C HIS A 31 0.57 19.00 -35.50
N SER A 32 0.60 18.35 -36.67
CA SER A 32 0.45 16.90 -36.84
C SER A 32 -0.82 16.31 -36.20
N ILE A 33 -1.96 16.99 -36.37
CA ILE A 33 -3.27 16.58 -35.84
C ILE A 33 -4.21 16.19 -36.99
N LYS A 34 -5.04 15.18 -36.77
CA LYS A 34 -6.08 14.79 -37.72
C LYS A 34 -7.07 15.95 -37.91
N ILE A 35 -7.38 16.28 -39.16
CA ILE A 35 -8.29 17.38 -39.52
C ILE A 35 -9.67 17.21 -38.86
N SER A 36 -10.18 15.98 -38.76
CA SER A 36 -11.46 15.69 -38.09
C SER A 36 -11.41 16.09 -36.61
N THR A 37 -10.37 15.66 -35.89
CA THR A 37 -10.18 16.01 -34.48
C THR A 37 -10.09 17.53 -34.28
N LEU A 38 -9.32 18.23 -35.10
CA LEU A 38 -9.21 19.69 -35.00
C LEU A 38 -10.55 20.39 -35.29
N LYS A 39 -11.29 19.92 -36.30
CA LYS A 39 -12.62 20.43 -36.63
C LYS A 39 -13.59 20.27 -35.45
N ASP A 40 -13.61 19.09 -34.83
CA ASP A 40 -14.48 18.80 -33.70
C ASP A 40 -14.12 19.67 -32.48
N ARG A 41 -12.82 19.88 -32.22
CA ARG A 41 -12.35 20.77 -31.14
C ARG A 41 -12.72 22.24 -31.38
N CYS A 42 -12.59 22.74 -32.62
CA CYS A 42 -13.07 24.09 -32.97
C CYS A 42 -14.59 24.23 -32.83
N ALA A 43 -15.34 23.13 -32.96
CA ALA A 43 -16.79 23.10 -32.73
C ALA A 43 -17.18 22.93 -31.24
N GLY A 44 -16.21 22.96 -30.32
CA GLY A 44 -16.43 22.88 -28.87
C GLY A 44 -16.42 21.46 -28.30
N ALA A 45 -16.00 20.45 -29.06
CA ALA A 45 -15.77 19.11 -28.50
C ALA A 45 -14.61 19.14 -27.49
N HIS A 46 -14.73 18.35 -26.42
CA HIS A 46 -13.70 18.24 -25.39
C HIS A 46 -12.80 17.03 -25.65
N ASP A 47 -11.68 16.94 -24.93
CA ASP A 47 -10.86 15.73 -24.93
C ASP A 47 -11.60 14.55 -24.30
N ILE A 48 -11.11 13.34 -24.57
CA ILE A 48 -11.73 12.10 -24.11
C ILE A 48 -11.87 12.07 -22.58
N THR A 49 -10.86 12.54 -21.85
CA THR A 49 -10.87 12.55 -20.38
C THR A 49 -11.91 13.52 -19.87
N THR A 50 -11.98 14.73 -20.42
CA THR A 50 -12.99 15.73 -20.03
C THR A 50 -14.39 15.33 -20.44
N ALA A 51 -14.58 14.76 -21.63
CA ALA A 51 -15.88 14.28 -22.11
C ALA A 51 -16.44 13.16 -21.21
N HIS A 52 -15.60 12.24 -20.75
CA HIS A 52 -16.03 11.15 -19.87
C HIS A 52 -16.10 11.53 -18.38
N ARG A 53 -15.79 12.78 -17.98
CA ARG A 53 -15.95 13.21 -16.57
C ARG A 53 -17.38 13.07 -16.07
N GLY A 54 -18.36 13.35 -16.94
CA GLY A 54 -19.79 13.21 -16.61
C GLY A 54 -20.27 11.75 -16.47
N GLU A 55 -19.45 10.78 -16.88
CA GLU A 55 -19.73 9.34 -16.78
C GLU A 55 -19.05 8.70 -15.55
N LEU A 56 -18.32 9.49 -14.76
CA LEU A 56 -17.70 9.01 -13.52
C LEU A 56 -18.77 8.75 -12.47
N SER A 57 -18.58 7.70 -11.67
CA SER A 57 -19.49 7.36 -10.57
C SER A 57 -19.39 8.33 -9.39
N LEU A 58 -18.28 9.06 -9.29
CA LEU A 58 -18.05 10.10 -8.29
C LEU A 58 -17.47 11.33 -8.98
N THR A 59 -17.77 12.51 -8.44
CA THR A 59 -17.11 13.73 -8.88
C THR A 59 -15.64 13.74 -8.43
N PRO A 60 -14.74 14.50 -9.09
CA PRO A 60 -13.36 14.64 -8.65
C PRO A 60 -13.25 15.04 -7.17
N GLU A 61 -14.10 15.95 -6.71
CA GLU A 61 -14.12 16.43 -5.32
C GLU A 61 -14.47 15.30 -4.35
N GLN A 62 -15.43 14.45 -4.69
CA GLN A 62 -15.80 13.30 -3.85
C GLN A 62 -14.72 12.23 -3.82
N GLU A 63 -14.02 12.02 -4.94
CA GLU A 63 -12.86 11.14 -4.93
C GLU A 63 -11.74 11.69 -4.03
N ASP A 64 -11.48 13.01 -4.09
CA ASP A 64 -10.50 13.68 -3.22
C ASP A 64 -10.90 13.60 -1.73
N ASP A 65 -12.18 13.78 -1.41
CA ASP A 65 -12.70 13.57 -0.06
C ASP A 65 -12.49 12.14 0.43
N LEU A 66 -12.72 11.15 -0.43
CA LEU A 66 -12.48 9.74 -0.13
C LEU A 66 -10.98 9.46 0.07
N VAL A 67 -10.10 10.10 -0.71
CA VAL A 67 -8.63 10.04 -0.51
C VAL A 67 -8.26 10.60 0.86
N ASN A 68 -8.76 11.78 1.21
CA ASN A 68 -8.50 12.41 2.51
C ASN A 68 -8.97 11.52 3.65
N TYR A 69 -10.18 10.96 3.52
CA TYR A 69 -10.74 10.05 4.50
C TYR A 69 -9.87 8.80 4.69
N ILE A 70 -9.36 8.19 3.62
CA ILE A 70 -8.44 7.04 3.70
C ILE A 70 -7.19 7.42 4.52
N ILE A 71 -6.59 8.58 4.26
CA ILE A 71 -5.38 9.06 4.95
C ILE A 71 -5.65 9.31 6.44
N GLU A 72 -6.77 9.94 6.79
CA GLU A 72 -7.15 10.20 8.19
C GLU A 72 -7.40 8.89 8.95
N ARG A 73 -8.07 7.93 8.32
CA ARG A 73 -8.33 6.61 8.87
C ARG A 73 -7.05 5.81 9.09
N GLU A 74 -6.07 5.90 8.18
CA GLU A 74 -4.73 5.31 8.38
C GLU A 74 -4.03 5.93 9.60
N LYS A 75 -4.04 7.27 9.73
CA LYS A 75 -3.46 7.98 10.88
C LYS A 75 -4.10 7.60 12.21
N ALA A 76 -5.41 7.32 12.20
CA ALA A 76 -6.17 6.87 13.36
C ALA A 76 -5.98 5.37 13.68
N PHE A 77 -5.09 4.65 12.99
CA PHE A 77 -4.89 3.20 13.11
C PHE A 77 -6.13 2.37 12.75
N GLN A 78 -6.99 2.89 11.87
CA GLN A 78 -8.21 2.25 11.41
C GLN A 78 -8.29 2.22 9.87
N PRO A 79 -7.28 1.65 9.18
CA PRO A 79 -7.19 1.68 7.73
C PRO A 79 -8.39 0.99 7.07
N LEU A 80 -8.83 1.49 5.93
CA LEU A 80 -9.97 0.98 5.19
C LEU A 80 -9.57 -0.19 4.28
N THR A 81 -10.40 -1.22 4.23
CA THR A 81 -10.22 -2.33 3.28
C THR A 81 -10.68 -1.93 1.88
N ARG A 82 -10.30 -2.73 0.88
CA ARG A 82 -10.83 -2.61 -0.49
C ARG A 82 -12.37 -2.63 -0.51
N SER A 83 -12.99 -3.43 0.35
CA SER A 83 -14.44 -3.54 0.43
C SER A 83 -15.06 -2.27 1.01
N ASP A 84 -14.46 -1.70 2.06
CA ASP A 84 -14.94 -0.47 2.69
C ASP A 84 -14.88 0.70 1.70
N ILE A 85 -13.75 0.87 1.01
CA ILE A 85 -13.56 1.93 -0.01
C ILE A 85 -14.61 1.80 -1.12
N ARG A 86 -14.87 0.57 -1.60
CA ARG A 86 -15.92 0.33 -2.59
C ARG A 86 -17.32 0.64 -2.04
N GLY A 87 -17.57 0.33 -0.77
CA GLY A 87 -18.82 0.63 -0.09
C GLY A 87 -19.07 2.14 0.04
N PHE A 88 -18.06 2.91 0.45
CA PHE A 88 -18.15 4.37 0.51
C PHE A 88 -18.38 4.98 -0.86
N ALA A 89 -17.64 4.51 -1.88
CA ALA A 89 -17.85 4.94 -3.26
C ALA A 89 -19.28 4.66 -3.74
N GLN A 90 -19.84 3.50 -3.38
CA GLN A 90 -21.22 3.13 -3.71
C GLN A 90 -22.24 4.07 -3.05
N GLN A 91 -22.08 4.35 -1.76
CA GLN A 91 -22.97 5.25 -1.03
C GLN A 91 -22.92 6.68 -1.57
N LEU A 92 -21.73 7.20 -1.88
CA LEU A 92 -21.57 8.53 -2.47
C LEU A 92 -22.19 8.62 -3.87
N SER A 93 -22.02 7.57 -4.69
CA SER A 93 -22.64 7.46 -6.02
C SER A 93 -24.16 7.47 -5.94
N GLU A 94 -24.75 6.75 -4.97
CA GLU A 94 -26.21 6.71 -4.73
C GLU A 94 -26.78 8.09 -4.39
N VAL A 95 -26.08 8.87 -3.56
CA VAL A 95 -26.48 10.24 -3.19
C VAL A 95 -26.49 11.18 -4.41
N ASN A 96 -25.58 10.99 -5.36
CA ASN A 96 -25.53 11.80 -6.59
C ASN A 96 -26.68 11.50 -7.56
N GLY A 97 -27.45 10.43 -7.34
CA GLY A 97 -28.43 9.94 -8.31
C GLY A 97 -27.77 9.38 -9.58
N GLN A 98 -26.45 9.21 -9.57
CA GLN A 98 -25.65 8.71 -10.69
C GLN A 98 -25.27 7.26 -10.40
N ILE A 99 -25.83 6.33 -11.19
CA ILE A 99 -25.43 4.92 -11.34
C ILE A 99 -25.94 3.94 -10.26
N SER A 100 -26.32 2.75 -10.71
CA SER A 100 -26.90 1.64 -9.94
C SER A 100 -25.88 0.72 -9.25
N TYR A 101 -24.58 0.81 -9.59
CA TYR A 101 -23.54 -0.12 -9.12
C TYR A 101 -22.09 0.33 -9.40
N ILE A 102 -21.22 0.27 -8.39
CA ILE A 102 -19.77 0.44 -8.50
C ILE A 102 -19.11 -0.88 -8.93
N GLY A 103 -18.48 -0.88 -10.11
CA GLY A 103 -17.84 -2.06 -10.70
C GLY A 103 -16.68 -2.65 -9.87
N LYS A 104 -16.41 -3.95 -10.04
CA LYS A 104 -15.34 -4.69 -9.30
C LYS A 104 -13.93 -4.10 -9.44
N ASN A 105 -13.65 -3.44 -10.57
CA ASN A 105 -12.37 -2.83 -10.91
C ASN A 105 -12.30 -1.35 -10.50
N TRP A 106 -13.38 -0.77 -9.97
CA TRP A 106 -13.43 0.66 -9.66
C TRP A 106 -12.33 1.06 -8.67
N VAL A 107 -12.14 0.28 -7.59
CA VAL A 107 -11.11 0.55 -6.58
C VAL A 107 -9.70 0.50 -7.20
N ASP A 108 -9.42 -0.47 -8.08
CA ASP A 108 -8.11 -0.53 -8.74
C ASP A 108 -7.83 0.70 -9.60
N ARG A 109 -8.86 1.17 -10.33
CA ARG A 109 -8.76 2.39 -11.12
C ARG A 109 -8.67 3.64 -10.25
N PHE A 110 -9.36 3.68 -9.11
CA PHE A 110 -9.27 4.77 -8.12
C PHE A 110 -7.83 4.95 -7.63
N PHE A 111 -7.16 3.87 -7.20
CA PHE A 111 -5.73 3.92 -6.85
C PHE A 111 -4.81 4.28 -8.03
N THR A 112 -5.24 4.02 -9.28
CA THR A 112 -4.47 4.44 -10.47
C THR A 112 -4.61 5.94 -10.73
N ARG A 113 -5.77 6.53 -10.43
CA ARG A 113 -6.02 7.97 -10.55
C ARG A 113 -5.34 8.79 -9.45
N HIS A 114 -5.23 8.22 -8.25
CA HIS A 114 -4.77 8.92 -7.04
C HIS A 114 -3.42 8.38 -6.57
N SER A 115 -2.33 8.92 -7.11
CA SER A 115 -0.96 8.48 -6.78
C SER A 115 -0.48 8.86 -5.36
N SER A 116 -1.26 9.64 -4.62
CA SER A 116 -1.00 9.99 -3.22
C SER A 116 -1.29 8.84 -2.25
N ILE A 117 -2.00 7.80 -2.69
CA ILE A 117 -2.38 6.64 -1.90
C ILE A 117 -1.97 5.34 -2.59
N GLU A 118 -1.70 4.31 -1.79
CA GLU A 118 -1.31 3.00 -2.28
C GLU A 118 -1.88 1.86 -1.42
N LYS A 119 -1.92 0.65 -1.97
CA LYS A 119 -2.35 -0.54 -1.24
C LYS A 119 -1.18 -1.10 -0.45
N LYS A 120 -1.36 -1.28 0.87
CA LYS A 120 -0.31 -1.80 1.77
C LYS A 120 -0.80 -3.02 2.53
N PRO A 121 0.08 -3.97 2.89
CA PRO A 121 -0.26 -5.01 3.84
C PRO A 121 -0.50 -4.42 5.23
N THR A 122 -1.55 -4.87 5.91
CA THR A 122 -1.80 -4.51 7.31
C THR A 122 -1.00 -5.39 8.24
N LYS A 123 -0.54 -4.82 9.36
CA LYS A 123 0.07 -5.55 10.47
C LYS A 123 -0.65 -5.19 11.76
N VAL A 124 -1.10 -6.20 12.49
CA VAL A 124 -1.75 -6.04 13.79
C VAL A 124 -0.66 -5.87 14.85
N TYR A 125 -0.84 -4.87 15.71
CA TYR A 125 0.00 -4.64 16.87
C TYR A 125 -0.84 -4.74 18.13
N GLU A 126 -0.30 -5.37 19.17
CA GLU A 126 -0.92 -5.39 20.49
C GLU A 126 -1.15 -3.97 21.02
N ALA A 127 -2.39 -3.67 21.43
CA ALA A 127 -2.78 -2.32 21.85
C ALA A 127 -1.93 -1.81 23.02
N ALA A 128 -1.55 -2.70 23.94
CA ALA A 128 -0.66 -2.38 25.06
C ALA A 128 0.72 -1.93 24.58
N ARG A 129 1.31 -2.61 23.59
CA ARG A 129 2.61 -2.23 23.00
C ARG A 129 2.53 -0.87 22.32
N LYS A 130 1.45 -0.62 21.57
CA LYS A 130 1.22 0.69 20.92
C LYS A 130 1.06 1.83 21.93
N ARG A 131 0.38 1.59 23.05
CA ARG A 131 0.16 2.59 24.12
C ARG A 131 1.41 2.86 24.96
N ALA A 132 2.21 1.84 25.25
CA ALA A 132 3.40 1.97 26.09
C ALA A 132 4.56 2.74 25.42
N VAL A 133 4.57 2.76 24.08
CA VAL A 133 5.60 3.45 23.29
C VAL A 133 5.16 4.90 23.04
N THR A 134 5.66 5.80 23.87
CA THR A 134 5.49 7.25 23.70
C THR A 134 6.84 7.88 23.38
N ARG A 135 6.86 9.07 22.78
CA ARG A 135 8.11 9.81 22.55
C ARG A 135 8.89 10.01 23.85
N LYS A 136 8.18 10.34 24.94
CA LYS A 136 8.78 10.53 26.25
C LYS A 136 9.37 9.22 26.81
N SER A 137 8.61 8.12 26.81
CA SER A 137 9.11 6.84 27.33
C SER A 137 10.32 6.32 26.55
N LEU A 138 10.36 6.53 25.22
CA LEU A 138 11.55 6.23 24.42
C LEU A 138 12.72 7.14 24.75
N SER A 139 12.50 8.46 24.90
CA SER A 139 13.57 9.41 25.20
C SER A 139 14.17 9.11 26.58
N ASP A 140 13.33 8.98 27.61
CA ASP A 140 13.75 8.65 28.97
C ASP A 140 14.54 7.32 29.01
N TYR A 141 14.09 6.30 28.26
CA TYR A 141 14.80 5.02 28.15
C TYR A 141 16.19 5.15 27.50
N TYR A 142 16.27 5.79 26.33
CA TYR A 142 17.53 5.89 25.59
C TYR A 142 18.54 6.83 26.26
N GLU A 143 18.08 7.91 26.89
CA GLU A 143 18.93 8.79 27.70
C GLU A 143 19.50 8.04 28.90
N GLY A 144 18.67 7.28 29.63
CA GLY A 144 19.11 6.44 30.74
C GLY A 144 20.07 5.33 30.30
N LEU A 145 19.78 4.68 29.16
CA LEU A 145 20.66 3.67 28.57
C LEU A 145 22.02 4.26 28.21
N GLN A 146 22.05 5.42 27.54
CA GLN A 146 23.28 6.11 27.17
C GLN A 146 24.09 6.48 28.42
N TRP A 147 23.43 7.03 29.45
CA TRP A 147 24.08 7.32 30.73
C TRP A 147 24.73 6.08 31.34
N VAL A 148 24.06 4.92 31.36
CA VAL A 148 24.65 3.67 31.88
C VAL A 148 25.84 3.22 31.04
N VAL A 149 25.71 3.28 29.70
CA VAL A 149 26.77 2.89 28.76
C VAL A 149 28.01 3.74 28.98
N ASP A 150 27.86 5.06 29.10
CA ASP A 150 28.96 6.00 29.27
C ASP A 150 29.62 5.83 30.65
N ASN A 151 28.85 5.80 31.73
CA ASN A 151 29.39 5.70 33.09
C ASN A 151 30.10 4.38 33.38
N LYS A 152 29.64 3.28 32.76
CA LYS A 152 30.27 1.96 32.93
C LYS A 152 31.26 1.63 31.81
N ASN A 153 31.50 2.57 30.89
CA ASN A 153 32.37 2.40 29.74
C ASN A 153 32.06 1.09 28.95
N ILE A 154 30.77 0.83 28.73
CA ILE A 154 30.29 -0.40 28.07
C ILE A 154 30.61 -0.29 26.58
N THR A 155 31.52 -1.14 26.10
CA THR A 155 31.88 -1.18 24.69
C THR A 155 30.83 -1.92 23.87
N ARG A 156 30.78 -1.67 22.54
CA ARG A 156 29.89 -2.39 21.61
C ARG A 156 30.09 -3.91 21.66
N ALA A 157 31.31 -4.39 21.93
CA ALA A 157 31.60 -5.82 22.08
C ALA A 157 30.94 -6.44 23.32
N ASN A 158 30.61 -5.60 24.32
CA ASN A 158 29.95 -5.97 25.57
C ASN A 158 28.46 -5.62 25.60
N THR A 159 27.89 -5.13 24.49
CA THR A 159 26.44 -4.91 24.33
C THR A 159 25.83 -6.06 23.54
N TYR A 160 24.82 -6.72 24.09
CA TYR A 160 24.18 -7.89 23.48
C TYR A 160 22.69 -7.67 23.30
N ASN A 161 22.18 -8.05 22.13
CA ASN A 161 20.76 -8.27 21.93
C ASN A 161 20.46 -9.75 22.21
N VAL A 162 19.53 -10.03 23.10
CA VAL A 162 19.03 -11.37 23.41
C VAL A 162 17.58 -11.43 22.98
N ASP A 163 17.21 -12.48 22.24
CA ASP A 163 15.83 -12.72 21.83
C ASP A 163 15.45 -14.19 22.00
N GLU A 164 14.16 -14.43 22.20
CA GLU A 164 13.59 -15.77 22.35
C GLU A 164 12.69 -16.07 21.15
N ASN A 165 12.97 -17.18 20.47
CA ASN A 165 12.10 -17.72 19.43
C ASN A 165 11.49 -19.05 19.89
N GLY A 166 10.17 -19.05 20.07
CA GLY A 166 9.40 -20.27 20.32
C GLY A 166 9.21 -21.05 19.02
N MET A 167 9.53 -22.34 19.03
CA MET A 167 9.29 -23.25 17.91
C MET A 167 8.45 -24.44 18.35
N GLN A 168 7.36 -24.69 17.62
CA GLN A 168 6.56 -25.88 17.84
C GLN A 168 7.28 -27.09 17.24
N LEU A 169 7.43 -28.15 18.04
CA LEU A 169 8.02 -29.40 17.55
C LEU A 169 7.04 -30.10 16.61
N GLY A 170 7.51 -30.43 15.40
CA GLY A 170 6.67 -31.04 14.37
C GLY A 170 5.75 -30.06 13.62
N GLU A 171 6.03 -28.75 13.68
CA GLU A 171 5.27 -27.76 12.93
C GLU A 171 5.19 -28.14 11.44
N THR A 172 3.96 -28.18 10.93
CA THR A 172 3.67 -28.53 9.55
C THR A 172 3.16 -27.28 8.83
N ARG A 173 3.84 -26.86 7.77
CA ARG A 173 3.48 -25.66 6.99
C ARG A 173 2.93 -26.05 5.62
N ALA A 174 1.87 -25.38 5.20
CA ALA A 174 1.40 -25.47 3.82
C ALA A 174 2.43 -24.82 2.89
N GLY A 175 2.60 -25.39 1.70
CA GLY A 175 3.55 -24.92 0.70
C GLY A 175 3.30 -25.53 -0.67
N ILE A 176 4.07 -25.09 -1.66
CA ILE A 176 4.07 -25.69 -2.99
C ILE A 176 4.97 -26.92 -2.93
N VAL A 177 4.41 -28.08 -3.26
CA VAL A 177 5.11 -29.37 -3.29
C VAL A 177 4.91 -30.03 -4.64
N ALA A 178 5.85 -30.90 -5.03
CA ALA A 178 5.64 -31.77 -6.18
C ALA A 178 4.57 -32.81 -5.84
N GLY A 179 3.66 -33.07 -6.77
CA GLY A 179 2.55 -34.01 -6.60
C GLY A 179 2.11 -34.62 -7.94
N THR A 180 1.24 -35.62 -7.87
CA THR A 180 0.68 -36.26 -9.07
C THR A 180 -0.27 -35.30 -9.81
N VAL A 181 -0.29 -35.38 -11.14
CA VAL A 181 -1.27 -34.66 -11.97
C VAL A 181 -2.71 -35.16 -11.77
N MET A 182 -2.88 -36.34 -11.15
CA MET A 182 -4.19 -36.93 -10.88
C MET A 182 -4.94 -36.25 -9.72
N THR A 183 -4.25 -35.41 -8.93
CA THR A 183 -4.86 -34.69 -7.81
C THR A 183 -4.58 -33.18 -7.93
N THR A 184 -5.57 -32.36 -7.60
CA THR A 184 -5.45 -30.89 -7.67
C THR A 184 -4.69 -30.30 -6.49
N ARG A 185 -4.52 -31.07 -5.41
CA ARG A 185 -3.84 -30.68 -4.18
C ARG A 185 -3.11 -31.86 -3.56
N SER A 186 -2.03 -31.55 -2.85
CA SER A 186 -1.34 -32.50 -1.97
C SER A 186 -1.73 -32.20 -0.52
N GLU A 187 -1.87 -33.25 0.28
CA GLU A 187 -2.27 -33.13 1.68
C GLU A 187 -1.06 -33.34 2.58
N VAL A 188 -0.93 -32.51 3.62
CA VAL A 188 0.07 -32.67 4.66
C VAL A 188 -0.67 -32.70 5.99
N ILE A 189 -0.42 -33.76 6.78
CA ILE A 189 -1.08 -33.96 8.07
C ILE A 189 -0.34 -33.12 9.11
N LYS A 190 -1.08 -32.27 9.83
CA LYS A 190 -0.54 -31.52 10.96
C LYS A 190 -0.26 -32.47 12.12
N THR A 191 0.89 -32.33 12.79
CA THR A 191 1.15 -33.06 14.04
C THR A 191 0.09 -32.71 15.10
N ASP A 192 -0.30 -33.72 15.88
CA ASP A 192 -1.12 -33.58 17.09
C ASP A 192 -0.29 -33.09 18.30
N ASN A 193 1.03 -33.13 18.20
CA ASN A 193 1.94 -32.66 19.24
C ASN A 193 1.95 -31.12 19.33
N SER A 194 1.62 -30.58 20.50
CA SER A 194 1.68 -29.15 20.80
C SER A 194 2.91 -28.77 21.61
N THR A 195 3.91 -29.64 21.74
CA THR A 195 5.13 -29.36 22.51
C THR A 195 5.94 -28.24 21.84
N TRP A 196 6.37 -27.26 22.64
CA TRP A 196 7.23 -26.17 22.21
C TRP A 196 8.66 -26.35 22.74
N ALA A 197 9.62 -25.84 21.98
CA ALA A 197 10.97 -25.55 22.44
C ALA A 197 11.23 -24.05 22.26
N SER A 198 11.97 -23.45 23.19
CA SER A 198 12.41 -22.07 23.08
C SER A 198 13.88 -22.04 22.71
N VAL A 199 14.22 -21.28 21.68
CA VAL A 199 15.61 -21.00 21.31
C VAL A 199 15.95 -19.60 21.75
N ILE A 200 16.93 -19.46 22.64
CA ILE A 200 17.49 -18.18 23.07
C ILE A 200 18.70 -17.88 22.19
N GLU A 201 18.60 -16.81 21.41
CA GLU A 201 19.67 -16.34 20.53
C GLU A 201 20.26 -15.04 21.05
N CYS A 202 21.57 -14.88 20.91
CA CYS A 202 22.27 -13.72 21.44
C CYS A 202 23.41 -13.26 20.53
N ILE A 203 23.40 -11.98 20.16
CA ILE A 203 24.37 -11.38 19.25
C ILE A 203 24.86 -10.05 19.85
N SER A 204 26.18 -9.85 19.88
CA SER A 204 26.77 -8.59 20.30
C SER A 204 26.70 -7.52 19.20
N ALA A 205 26.72 -6.25 19.60
CA ALA A 205 26.88 -5.13 18.65
C ALA A 205 28.27 -5.13 17.96
N GLY A 206 29.23 -5.92 18.46
CA GLY A 206 30.51 -6.23 17.81
C GLY A 206 30.48 -7.46 16.89
N SER A 207 29.30 -7.94 16.49
CA SER A 207 29.10 -9.07 15.56
C SER A 207 29.53 -10.45 16.07
N ARG A 208 29.89 -10.59 17.36
CA ARG A 208 30.05 -11.90 18.01
C ARG A 208 28.68 -12.54 18.25
N ARG A 209 28.49 -13.77 17.79
CA ARG A 209 27.31 -14.61 18.08
C ARG A 209 27.63 -15.55 19.23
N LEU A 210 26.75 -15.66 20.21
CA LEU A 210 26.87 -16.68 21.24
C LEU A 210 26.20 -17.97 20.78
N THR A 211 26.64 -19.11 21.33
CA THR A 211 25.97 -20.39 21.08
C THR A 211 24.53 -20.31 21.58
N PRO A 212 23.51 -20.57 20.73
CA PRO A 212 22.12 -20.55 21.15
C PRO A 212 21.85 -21.57 22.25
N VAL A 213 20.92 -21.23 23.15
CA VAL A 213 20.43 -22.16 24.17
C VAL A 213 19.05 -22.65 23.76
N VAL A 214 18.86 -23.97 23.75
CA VAL A 214 17.56 -24.59 23.47
C VAL A 214 16.97 -25.10 24.77
N ILE A 215 15.81 -24.57 25.13
CA ILE A 215 15.05 -24.94 26.32
C ILE A 215 13.87 -25.80 25.86
N PHE A 216 13.81 -27.03 26.36
CA PHE A 216 12.69 -27.94 26.10
C PHE A 216 11.68 -27.88 27.24
N THR A 217 10.42 -28.22 26.93
CA THR A 217 9.38 -28.36 27.94
C THR A 217 9.81 -29.39 29.00
N GLY A 218 9.73 -29.01 30.28
CA GLY A 218 10.08 -29.89 31.41
C GLY A 218 9.07 -31.04 31.58
N LYS A 219 9.56 -32.23 31.96
CA LYS A 219 8.72 -33.42 32.12
C LYS A 219 7.97 -33.48 33.46
N ASN A 220 8.47 -32.82 34.51
CA ASN A 220 7.87 -32.68 35.83
C ASN A 220 8.32 -31.32 36.43
N LEU A 221 7.39 -30.56 37.03
CA LEU A 221 7.66 -29.41 37.89
C LEU A 221 7.47 -29.81 39.35
#